data_AF-U7PBE1-F1
#
_entry.id   AF-U7PBE1-F1
#
_cell.length_a   1.000
_cell.length_b   1.000
_cell.length_c   1.000
_cell.angle_alpha   90.00
_cell.angle_beta   90.00
_cell.angle_gamma   90.00
#
_symmetry.space_group_name_H-M   'P 1'
#
loop_
_entity.id
_entity.type
_entity.pdbx_description
1 polymer ?
#
loop_
_entity_poly.entity_id
_entity_poly.type
_entity_poly.pdbx_seq_one_letter_code
_entity_poly.pdbx_strand_id
1 'polypeptide(L)'
;MVTHDRIGRLAQQIGERLQGASQAPEEIQKGVQQVVKGAFDRLELVSREDFDILMDVLQRTRSRVESLEKQVAALEALVEAQAGGSAAAAEGADAPATDDAQEGAQRQGGDAAS
;
A
#
# COMPACT_ATOMS: atom_id res chain seq x y z
N MET A 1 -8.85 -33.31 -56.38
CA MET A 1 -10.26 -33.71 -56.20
C MET A 1 -10.53 -34.59 -54.97
N VAL A 2 -9.54 -34.90 -54.09
CA VAL A 2 -9.70 -35.87 -52.98
C VAL A 2 -10.10 -35.25 -51.63
N THR A 3 -9.88 -33.95 -51.43
CA THR A 3 -10.14 -33.26 -50.15
C THR A 3 -11.64 -33.05 -49.88
N HIS A 4 -12.45 -32.91 -50.94
CA HIS A 4 -13.89 -32.67 -50.83
C HIS A 4 -14.62 -33.90 -50.26
N ASP A 5 -14.20 -35.12 -50.64
CA ASP A 5 -14.73 -36.38 -50.08
C ASP A 5 -14.39 -36.62 -48.61
N ARG A 6 -13.32 -35.99 -48.10
CA ARG A 6 -12.94 -36.12 -46.69
C ARG A 6 -13.79 -35.20 -45.81
N ILE A 7 -14.06 -33.98 -46.28
CA ILE A 7 -14.96 -33.06 -45.57
C ILE A 7 -16.40 -33.58 -45.61
N GLY A 8 -16.85 -34.13 -46.75
CA GLY A 8 -18.17 -34.77 -46.85
C GLY A 8 -18.34 -35.94 -45.88
N ARG A 9 -17.36 -36.85 -45.80
CA ARG A 9 -17.40 -37.97 -44.84
C ARG A 9 -17.34 -37.52 -43.39
N LEU A 10 -16.54 -36.49 -43.08
CA LEU A 10 -16.48 -35.93 -41.73
C LEU A 10 -17.81 -35.28 -41.34
N ALA A 11 -18.43 -34.54 -42.26
CA ALA A 11 -19.77 -33.96 -42.06
C ALA A 11 -20.84 -35.04 -41.89
N GLN A 12 -20.77 -36.13 -42.67
CA GLN A 12 -21.68 -37.28 -42.53
C GLN A 12 -21.51 -37.98 -41.17
N GLN A 13 -20.27 -38.25 -40.75
CA GLN A 13 -19.96 -38.89 -39.46
C GLN A 13 -20.34 -38.01 -38.26
N ILE A 14 -20.10 -36.70 -38.36
CA ILE A 14 -20.53 -35.73 -37.33
C ILE A 14 -22.05 -35.65 -37.32
N GLY A 15 -22.71 -35.64 -38.47
CA GLY A 15 -24.17 -35.66 -38.60
C GLY A 15 -24.80 -36.92 -37.98
N GLU A 16 -24.26 -38.10 -38.24
CA GLU A 16 -24.71 -39.37 -37.64
C GLU A 16 -24.48 -39.42 -36.13
N ARG A 17 -23.33 -38.95 -35.64
CA ARG A 17 -23.07 -38.86 -34.20
C ARG A 17 -23.94 -37.82 -33.51
N LEU A 18 -24.20 -36.69 -34.16
CA LEU A 18 -25.07 -35.63 -33.66
C LEU A 18 -26.54 -36.06 -33.68
N GLN A 19 -26.98 -36.80 -34.71
CA GLN A 19 -28.32 -37.39 -34.75
C GLN A 19 -28.47 -38.50 -33.70
N GLY A 20 -27.47 -39.36 -33.51
CA GLY A 20 -27.45 -40.35 -32.43
C GLY A 20 -27.47 -39.71 -31.04
N ALA A 21 -26.71 -38.62 -30.84
CA ALA A 21 -26.73 -37.85 -29.60
C ALA A 21 -28.04 -37.06 -29.40
N SER A 22 -28.70 -36.61 -30.48
CA SER A 22 -30.00 -35.95 -30.42
C SER A 22 -31.15 -36.89 -30.01
N GLN A 23 -30.95 -38.20 -30.15
CA GLN A 23 -31.86 -39.23 -29.62
C GLN A 23 -31.62 -39.52 -28.12
N ALA A 24 -30.51 -39.03 -27.55
CA ALA A 24 -30.15 -39.17 -26.14
C ALA A 24 -29.82 -37.78 -25.54
N PRO A 25 -30.82 -36.89 -25.38
CA PRO A 25 -30.61 -35.54 -24.84
C PRO A 25 -29.89 -35.53 -23.47
N GLU A 26 -30.04 -36.58 -22.67
CA GLU A 26 -29.30 -36.77 -21.43
C GLU A 26 -27.78 -36.88 -21.62
N GLU A 27 -27.29 -37.50 -22.69
CA GLU A 27 -25.85 -37.66 -22.94
C GLU A 27 -25.21 -36.33 -23.33
N ILE A 28 -25.90 -35.53 -24.16
CA ILE A 28 -25.48 -34.17 -24.49
C ILE A 28 -25.47 -33.31 -23.21
N GLN A 29 -26.51 -33.40 -22.39
CA GLN A 29 -26.59 -32.67 -21.13
C GLN A 29 -25.45 -33.04 -20.18
N LYS A 30 -25.13 -34.34 -20.04
CA LYS A 30 -24.00 -34.83 -19.24
C LYS A 30 -22.66 -34.33 -19.79
N GLY A 31 -22.47 -34.36 -21.11
CA GLY A 31 -21.26 -33.85 -21.77
C GLY A 31 -21.05 -32.35 -21.53
N VAL A 32 -22.11 -31.55 -21.69
CA VAL A 32 -22.07 -30.10 -21.41
C VAL A 32 -21.77 -29.85 -19.93
N GLN A 33 -22.41 -30.59 -19.01
CA GLN A 33 -22.18 -30.43 -17.57
C GLN A 33 -20.74 -30.81 -17.16
N GLN A 34 -20.15 -31.82 -17.80
CA GLN A 34 -18.74 -32.19 -17.59
C GLN A 34 -17.78 -31.12 -18.11
N VAL A 35 -18.06 -30.52 -19.28
CA VAL A 35 -17.24 -29.42 -19.81
C VAL A 35 -17.31 -28.20 -18.90
N VAL A 36 -18.49 -27.86 -18.40
CA VAL A 36 -18.67 -26.73 -17.47
C VAL A 36 -17.96 -26.99 -16.14
N LYS A 37 -18.10 -28.19 -15.55
CA LYS A 37 -17.36 -28.57 -14.34
C LYS A 37 -15.84 -28.53 -14.56
N GLY A 38 -15.37 -29.14 -15.65
CA GLY A 38 -13.95 -29.12 -16.00
C GLY A 38 -13.42 -27.72 -16.32
N ALA A 39 -14.27 -26.78 -16.74
CA ALA A 39 -13.91 -25.37 -16.87
C ALA A 39 -13.78 -24.70 -15.50
N PHE A 40 -14.71 -24.94 -14.56
CA PHE A 40 -14.62 -24.44 -13.19
C PHE A 40 -13.41 -25.00 -12.43
N ASP A 41 -13.05 -26.27 -12.62
CA ASP A 41 -11.87 -26.88 -12.01
C ASP A 41 -10.54 -26.29 -12.53
N ARG A 42 -10.56 -25.69 -13.73
CA ARG A 42 -9.41 -24.99 -14.33
C ARG A 42 -9.33 -23.52 -13.91
N LEU A 43 -10.35 -22.99 -13.24
CA LEU A 43 -10.34 -21.65 -12.67
C LEU A 43 -9.85 -21.74 -11.22
N GLU A 44 -9.00 -20.81 -10.81
CA GLU A 44 -8.61 -20.66 -9.39
C GLU A 44 -9.78 -20.00 -8.63
N LEU A 45 -10.82 -20.77 -8.38
CA LEU A 45 -12.01 -20.30 -7.68
C LEU A 45 -11.68 -20.13 -6.20
N VAL A 46 -11.78 -18.90 -5.72
CA VAL A 46 -11.77 -18.59 -4.29
C VAL A 46 -13.22 -18.57 -3.82
N SER A 47 -13.52 -19.23 -2.69
CA SER A 47 -14.87 -19.19 -2.15
C SER A 47 -15.22 -17.75 -1.73
N ARG A 48 -16.50 -17.42 -1.75
CA ARG A 48 -16.94 -16.10 -1.30
C ARG A 48 -16.56 -15.84 0.16
N GLU A 49 -16.64 -16.87 0.99
CA GLU A 49 -16.27 -16.80 2.41
C GLU A 49 -14.77 -16.49 2.59
N ASP A 50 -13.89 -17.16 1.84
CA ASP A 50 -12.45 -16.90 1.90
C ASP A 50 -12.11 -15.49 1.41
N PHE A 51 -12.79 -15.00 0.36
CA PHE A 51 -12.62 -13.62 -0.10
C PHE A 51 -12.99 -12.61 0.98
N ASP A 52 -14.13 -12.82 1.65
CA ASP A 52 -14.60 -11.93 2.72
C ASP A 52 -13.63 -11.93 3.92
N ILE A 53 -13.05 -13.09 4.27
CA ILE A 53 -12.00 -13.21 5.30
C ILE A 53 -10.76 -12.41 4.91
N LEU A 54 -10.27 -12.57 3.67
CA LEU A 54 -9.10 -11.84 3.19
C LEU A 54 -9.35 -10.33 3.20
N MET A 55 -10.56 -9.89 2.89
CA MET A 55 -10.96 -8.49 2.95
C MET A 55 -10.90 -7.94 4.39
N ASP A 56 -11.42 -8.67 5.38
CA ASP A 56 -11.36 -8.27 6.80
C ASP A 56 -9.91 -8.17 7.29
N VAL A 57 -9.07 -9.14 6.93
CA VAL A 57 -7.63 -9.11 7.25
C VAL A 57 -6.95 -7.90 6.62
N LEU A 58 -7.26 -7.58 5.36
CA LEU A 58 -6.75 -6.39 4.67
C LEU A 58 -7.15 -5.10 5.38
N GLN A 59 -8.41 -4.96 5.77
CA GLN A 59 -8.92 -3.78 6.50
C GLN A 59 -8.23 -3.62 7.85
N ARG A 60 -8.09 -4.71 8.61
CA ARG A 60 -7.40 -4.71 9.90
C ARG A 60 -5.92 -4.34 9.75
N THR A 61 -5.27 -4.86 8.71
CA THR A 61 -3.87 -4.57 8.43
C THR A 61 -3.68 -3.11 8.08
N ARG A 62 -4.54 -2.54 7.21
CA ARG A 62 -4.54 -1.11 6.90
C ARG A 62 -4.69 -0.25 8.15
N SER A 63 -5.68 -0.54 8.99
CA SER A 63 -5.89 0.19 10.24
C SER A 63 -4.67 0.12 11.17
N ARG A 64 -4.03 -1.05 11.26
CA ARG A 64 -2.81 -1.22 12.05
C ARG A 64 -1.62 -0.43 11.48
N VAL A 65 -1.45 -0.40 10.17
CA VAL A 65 -0.42 0.40 9.49
C VAL A 65 -0.62 1.88 9.78
N GLU A 66 -1.84 2.41 9.59
CA GLU A 66 -2.16 3.82 9.86
C GLU A 66 -1.91 4.19 11.34
N SER A 67 -2.16 3.26 12.27
CA SER A 67 -1.85 3.47 13.70
C SER A 67 -0.35 3.51 13.98
N LEU A 68 0.41 2.61 13.36
CA LEU A 68 1.87 2.56 13.52
C LEU A 68 2.54 3.79 12.90
N GLU A 69 2.09 4.23 11.72
CA GLU A 69 2.57 5.47 11.09
C GLU A 69 2.40 6.67 12.01
N LYS A 70 1.24 6.79 12.68
CA LYS A 70 1.01 7.86 13.68
C LYS A 70 1.93 7.75 14.88
N GLN A 71 2.16 6.54 15.39
CA GLN A 71 3.06 6.31 16.52
C GLN A 71 4.50 6.67 16.16
N VAL A 72 4.96 6.28 14.97
CA VAL A 72 6.28 6.63 14.46
C VAL A 72 6.43 8.15 14.32
N ALA A 73 5.48 8.83 13.68
CA ALA A 73 5.51 10.28 13.53
C ALA A 73 5.55 11.00 14.89
N ALA A 74 4.80 10.52 15.88
CA ALA A 74 4.84 11.07 17.23
C ALA A 74 6.21 10.86 17.91
N LEU A 75 6.82 9.68 17.75
CA LEU A 75 8.16 9.39 18.29
C LEU A 75 9.23 10.23 17.60
N GLU A 76 9.18 10.38 16.27
CA GLU A 76 10.09 11.22 15.51
C GLU A 76 10.03 12.69 15.98
N ALA A 77 8.82 13.22 16.19
CA ALA A 77 8.63 14.57 16.71
C ALA A 77 9.20 14.74 18.14
N LEU A 78 9.05 13.74 19.01
CA LEU A 78 9.62 13.77 20.36
C LEU A 78 11.16 13.74 20.32
N VAL A 79 11.75 12.94 19.44
CA VAL A 79 13.20 12.87 19.26
C VAL A 79 13.75 14.20 18.74
N GLU A 80 13.08 14.82 17.75
CA GLU A 80 13.47 16.13 17.24
C GLU A 80 13.38 17.22 18.32
N ALA A 81 12.32 17.20 19.13
CA ALA A 81 12.18 18.10 20.27
C ALA A 81 13.29 17.92 21.32
N GLN A 82 13.73 16.69 21.59
CA GLN A 82 14.86 16.43 22.50
C GLN A 82 16.20 16.85 21.89
N ALA A 83 16.40 16.64 20.58
CA ALA A 83 17.60 17.08 19.88
C ALA A 83 17.73 18.61 19.86
N GLY A 84 16.63 19.33 19.60
CA GLY A 84 16.56 20.79 19.68
C GLY A 84 16.73 21.33 21.10
N GLY A 85 16.18 20.64 22.11
CA GLY A 85 16.35 20.97 23.52
C GLY A 85 17.79 20.83 24.02
N SER A 86 18.55 19.86 23.49
CA SER A 86 19.98 19.69 23.83
C SER A 86 20.86 20.79 23.22
N ALA A 87 20.48 21.38 22.09
CA ALA A 87 21.24 22.49 21.48
C ALA A 87 20.97 23.83 22.21
N ALA A 88 19.71 24.10 22.57
CA ALA A 88 19.33 25.32 23.29
C ALA A 88 19.89 25.41 24.72
N ALA A 89 20.14 24.27 25.38
CA ALA A 89 20.76 24.24 26.71
C ALA A 89 22.27 24.60 26.68
N ALA A 90 22.94 24.52 25.53
CA ALA A 90 24.35 24.87 25.38
C ALA A 90 24.58 26.35 25.05
N GLU A 91 23.62 27.03 24.40
CA GLU A 91 23.73 28.46 24.02
C GLU A 91 23.36 29.45 25.14
N GLY A 92 22.80 28.98 26.27
CA GLY A 92 22.44 29.83 27.42
C GLY A 92 23.58 30.13 28.41
N ALA A 93 24.79 29.58 28.20
CA ALA A 93 25.91 29.68 29.14
C ALA A 93 27.00 30.69 28.73
N ASP A 94 26.93 31.28 27.53
CA ASP A 94 27.89 32.28 27.05
C ASP A 94 27.17 33.61 26.74
N ALA A 95 26.64 34.26 27.79
CA ALA A 95 26.32 35.67 27.71
C ALA A 95 27.58 36.45 28.12
N PRO A 96 28.17 37.29 27.25
CA PRO A 96 29.30 38.12 27.65
C PRO A 96 28.76 39.21 28.58
N ALA A 97 29.14 39.14 29.85
CA ALA A 97 29.01 40.25 30.77
C ALA A 97 30.03 41.33 30.35
N THR A 98 29.58 42.25 29.50
CA THR A 98 30.20 43.57 29.26
C THR A 98 29.03 44.54 29.34
N ASP A 99 28.99 45.56 30.18
CA ASP A 99 30.01 46.56 30.44
C ASP A 99 29.46 47.44 31.58
N ASP A 100 30.18 47.55 32.70
CA ASP A 100 29.94 48.59 33.71
C ASP A 100 31.25 48.84 34.46
N ALA A 101 32.26 49.29 33.71
CA ALA A 101 33.48 49.87 34.25
C ALA A 101 33.49 51.38 33.97
N GLN A 102 32.69 52.13 34.73
CA GLN A 102 32.88 53.57 34.87
C GLN A 102 34.11 53.83 35.75
N GLU A 103 35.29 53.86 35.14
CA GLU A 103 36.48 54.47 35.73
C GLU A 103 37.14 55.39 34.69
N GLY A 104 36.93 56.69 34.86
CA GLY A 104 37.37 57.72 33.92
C GLY A 104 37.45 59.07 34.59
N ALA A 105 38.44 59.22 35.48
CA ALA A 105 38.83 60.47 36.10
C ALA A 105 39.14 61.54 35.03
N GLN A 106 38.43 62.66 35.07
CA GLN A 106 38.90 63.93 34.48
C GLN A 106 39.16 64.93 35.61
N ARG A 107 40.41 64.94 36.07
CA ARG A 107 41.04 66.04 36.80
C ARG A 107 41.72 66.96 35.78
N GLN A 108 41.20 68.17 35.64
CA GLN A 108 41.89 69.43 35.28
C GLN A 108 40.76 70.44 35.04
N GLY A 109 40.71 71.64 35.60
CA GLY A 109 41.62 72.44 36.40
C GLY A 109 40.93 73.81 36.40
N GLY A 110 40.78 74.44 37.56
CA GLY A 110 40.19 75.77 37.63
C GLY A 110 41.10 76.81 36.98
N ASP A 111 40.51 77.84 36.38
CA ASP A 111 41.07 79.19 36.43
C ASP A 111 39.98 80.24 36.14
N ALA A 112 39.97 81.26 37.00
CA ALA A 112 39.52 82.64 36.84
C ALA A 112 38.32 82.97 35.91
N ALA A 113 37.29 83.60 36.47
CA ALA A 113 37.10 85.06 36.37
C ALA A 113 35.68 85.49 36.83
N SER A 114 35.68 86.50 37.70
CA SER A 114 34.70 87.59 37.92
C SER A 114 33.21 87.31 37.82
#